data_AF-A0A438XTK7-F1
#
_entry.id   AF-A0A438XTK7-F1
#
_cell.length_a   1.000
_cell.length_b   1.000
_cell.length_c   1.000
_cell.angle_alpha   90.00
_cell.angle_beta   90.00
_cell.angle_gamma   90.00
#
_symmetry.space_group_name_H-M   'P 1'
#
loop_
_entity.id
_entity.type
_entity.pdbx_description
1 polymer ?
#
loop_
_entity_poly.entity_id
_entity_poly.type
_entity_poly.pdbx_seq_one_letter_code
_entity_poly.pdbx_strand_id
1 'polypeptide(L)'
;MIKKTLASVLLGLSLMSVLNAKECVSPLTRSVKYHQQSAEIRALQLQSYKMAKMALDNNLKLVKDKKPAVILDLDETVLNTFDYAGYLTKHCIKYTPETWDKFEKEGSLTLIPGALDFLEYANSKGVKIFYISNRTQKNKAFTLKTLKSFKLPQVSEESVLLKEKGKPKAVRRELVAKDYEIVLQVGDTLHDFDALFAKDAKNSQEQRAKVLQNAQKFGTEWIILPNSLYGTWEDGPIKAWQNKK
;
A
#
# COMPACT_ATOMS: atom_id res chain seq x y z
N MET A 1 3.08 24.66 -82.93
CA MET A 1 3.31 23.20 -82.90
C MET A 1 3.46 22.76 -81.46
N ILE A 2 2.60 21.84 -81.04
CA ILE A 2 2.45 21.31 -79.69
C ILE A 2 3.57 20.30 -79.42
N LYS A 3 4.32 20.45 -78.32
CA LYS A 3 4.92 19.31 -77.62
C LYS A 3 4.80 19.53 -76.12
N LYS A 4 3.77 18.89 -75.55
CA LYS A 4 3.64 18.61 -74.13
C LYS A 4 4.73 17.60 -73.75
N THR A 5 5.48 17.85 -72.69
CA THR A 5 6.32 16.82 -72.07
C THR A 5 5.89 16.71 -70.61
N LEU A 6 5.52 15.48 -70.26
CA LEU A 6 4.90 15.06 -69.00
C LEU A 6 5.74 15.45 -67.78
N ALA A 7 5.08 16.06 -66.80
CA ALA A 7 5.56 16.10 -65.42
C ALA A 7 5.29 14.73 -64.78
N SER A 8 6.36 13.98 -64.49
CA SER A 8 6.28 12.77 -63.67
C SER A 8 6.25 13.20 -62.20
N VAL A 9 5.05 13.38 -61.65
CA VAL A 9 4.83 13.47 -60.21
C VAL A 9 4.94 12.05 -59.66
N LEU A 10 6.09 11.67 -59.13
CA LEU A 10 6.20 10.51 -58.25
C LEU A 10 5.51 10.85 -56.93
N LEU A 11 4.22 10.49 -56.83
CA LEU A 11 3.52 10.45 -55.56
C LEU A 11 4.06 9.25 -54.78
N GLY A 12 5.12 9.47 -54.00
CA GLY A 12 5.57 8.50 -53.02
C GLY A 12 4.51 8.36 -51.94
N LEU A 13 3.60 7.39 -52.10
CA LEU A 13 2.81 6.90 -50.98
C LEU A 13 3.80 6.27 -49.99
N SER A 14 4.21 7.02 -48.98
CA SER A 14 4.73 6.42 -47.77
C SER A 14 3.58 5.63 -47.15
N LEU A 15 3.58 4.31 -47.37
CA LEU A 15 2.91 3.40 -46.46
C LEU A 15 3.61 3.57 -45.11
N MET A 16 3.19 4.56 -44.32
CA MET A 16 3.29 4.46 -42.88
C MET A 16 2.44 3.27 -42.52
N SER A 17 3.09 2.12 -42.33
CA SER A 17 2.51 1.04 -41.56
C SER A 17 2.17 1.63 -40.21
N VAL A 18 0.91 2.02 -40.05
CA VAL A 18 0.31 2.23 -38.74
C VAL A 18 0.31 0.84 -38.11
N LEU A 19 1.45 0.46 -37.51
CA LEU A 19 1.46 -0.55 -36.49
C LEU A 19 0.43 -0.07 -35.50
N ASN A 20 -0.74 -0.70 -35.52
CA ASN A 20 -1.67 -0.69 -34.41
C ASN A 20 -0.88 -1.20 -33.20
N ALA A 21 -0.15 -0.32 -32.53
CA ALA A 21 0.33 -0.54 -31.19
C ALA A 21 -0.94 -0.77 -30.40
N LYS A 22 -1.27 -2.05 -30.18
CA LYS A 22 -2.44 -2.46 -29.42
C LYS A 22 -2.29 -1.75 -28.09
N GLU A 23 -3.12 -0.74 -27.85
CA GLU A 23 -3.07 0.07 -26.65
C GLU A 23 -3.18 -0.90 -25.48
N CYS A 24 -2.10 -1.08 -24.75
CA CYS A 24 -2.07 -2.10 -23.73
C CYS A 24 -2.96 -1.62 -22.58
N VAL A 25 -4.01 -2.39 -22.31
CA VAL A 25 -4.93 -2.13 -21.20
C VAL A 25 -4.45 -2.91 -19.99
N SER A 26 -3.72 -2.26 -19.10
CA SER A 26 -3.31 -2.86 -17.83
C SER A 26 -4.53 -3.24 -16.97
N PRO A 27 -4.56 -4.44 -16.36
CA PRO A 27 -5.65 -4.83 -15.46
C PRO A 27 -5.75 -3.95 -14.21
N LEU A 28 -4.70 -3.20 -13.88
CA LEU A 28 -4.68 -2.27 -12.73
C LEU A 28 -5.34 -0.93 -13.03
N THR A 29 -5.66 -0.61 -14.30
CA THR A 29 -6.06 0.74 -14.72
C THR A 29 -7.20 1.33 -13.88
N ARG A 30 -8.25 0.55 -13.60
CA ARG A 30 -9.39 1.02 -12.80
C ARG A 30 -9.02 1.17 -11.32
N SER A 31 -8.26 0.24 -10.75
CA SER A 31 -7.77 0.33 -9.38
C SER A 31 -6.86 1.54 -9.18
N VAL A 32 -5.92 1.80 -10.10
CA VAL A 32 -5.05 2.99 -10.06
C VAL A 32 -5.87 4.27 -10.10
N LYS A 33 -6.88 4.37 -10.98
CA LYS A 33 -7.78 5.53 -11.01
C LYS A 33 -8.54 5.70 -9.69
N TYR A 34 -9.02 4.61 -9.09
CA TYR A 34 -9.69 4.66 -7.80
C TYR A 34 -8.76 5.23 -6.71
N HIS A 35 -7.53 4.73 -6.60
CA HIS A 35 -6.56 5.18 -5.59
C HIS A 35 -6.01 6.60 -5.83
N GLN A 36 -5.80 7.00 -7.08
CA GLN A 36 -5.21 8.31 -7.39
C GLN A 36 -6.24 9.43 -7.52
N GLN A 37 -7.46 9.13 -7.97
CA GLN A 37 -8.41 10.15 -8.42
C GLN A 37 -9.70 10.20 -7.60
N SER A 38 -10.14 9.09 -7.01
CA SER A 38 -11.43 9.07 -6.32
C SER A 38 -11.42 9.95 -5.07
N ALA A 39 -12.54 10.60 -4.77
CA ALA A 39 -12.70 11.29 -3.50
C ALA A 39 -12.97 10.29 -2.37
N GLU A 40 -13.55 9.14 -2.71
CA GLU A 40 -13.92 8.05 -1.83
C GLU A 40 -12.70 7.44 -1.13
N ILE A 41 -11.59 7.21 -1.84
CA ILE A 41 -10.37 6.70 -1.21
C ILE A 41 -9.83 7.68 -0.15
N ARG A 42 -9.86 8.99 -0.44
CA ARG A 42 -9.44 10.03 0.50
C ARG A 42 -10.34 10.05 1.72
N ALA A 43 -11.66 9.94 1.53
CA ALA A 43 -12.62 9.88 2.62
C ALA A 43 -12.41 8.63 3.49
N LEU A 44 -12.18 7.46 2.90
CA LEU A 44 -11.88 6.23 3.64
C LEU A 44 -10.58 6.32 4.43
N GLN A 45 -9.51 6.88 3.85
CA GLN A 45 -8.23 7.09 4.55
C GLN A 45 -8.39 8.01 5.77
N LEU A 46 -9.06 9.15 5.59
CA LEU A 46 -9.37 10.07 6.68
C LEU A 46 -10.27 9.44 7.74
N GLN A 47 -11.27 8.66 7.34
CA GLN A 47 -12.15 7.93 8.25
C GLN A 47 -11.37 6.91 9.08
N SER A 48 -10.50 6.11 8.45
CA SER A 48 -9.67 5.12 9.15
C SER A 48 -8.76 5.79 10.17
N TYR A 49 -8.11 6.92 9.84
CA TYR A 49 -7.27 7.62 10.81
C TYR A 49 -8.04 8.36 11.91
N LYS A 50 -9.25 8.85 11.63
CA LYS A 50 -10.15 9.35 12.67
C LYS A 50 -10.55 8.23 13.64
N MET A 51 -10.88 7.05 13.11
CA MET A 51 -11.15 5.85 13.92
C MET A 51 -9.92 5.45 14.74
N ALA A 52 -8.72 5.50 14.16
CA ALA A 52 -7.47 5.20 14.86
C ALA A 52 -7.25 6.11 16.08
N LYS A 53 -7.56 7.40 15.99
CA LYS A 53 -7.48 8.33 17.13
C LYS A 53 -8.44 7.92 18.25
N MET A 54 -9.70 7.63 17.90
CA MET A 54 -10.72 7.21 18.87
C MET A 54 -10.38 5.87 19.53
N ALA A 55 -9.90 4.90 18.73
CA ALA A 55 -9.46 3.59 19.18
C ALA A 55 -8.25 3.72 20.13
N LEU A 56 -7.26 4.54 19.79
CA LEU A 56 -6.11 4.81 20.63
C LEU A 56 -6.53 5.36 22.00
N ASP A 57 -7.37 6.40 22.04
CA ASP A 57 -7.82 6.98 23.31
C ASP A 57 -8.58 5.98 24.19
N ASN A 58 -9.33 5.05 23.58
CA ASN A 58 -10.02 4.01 24.33
C ASN A 58 -9.06 2.94 24.85
N ASN A 59 -8.13 2.47 24.03
CA ASN A 59 -7.21 1.41 24.42
C ASN A 59 -6.18 1.90 25.46
N LEU A 60 -5.78 3.17 25.43
CA LEU A 60 -4.90 3.76 26.44
C LEU A 60 -5.50 3.74 27.85
N LYS A 61 -6.83 3.69 28.01
CA LYS A 61 -7.49 3.55 29.32
C LYS A 61 -7.33 2.15 29.91
N LEU A 62 -6.99 1.16 29.08
CA LEU A 62 -6.89 -0.25 29.47
C LEU A 62 -5.45 -0.70 29.75
N VAL A 63 -4.46 0.10 29.34
CA VAL A 63 -3.03 -0.16 29.56
C VAL A 63 -2.73 -0.14 31.05
N LYS A 64 -1.96 -1.13 31.50
CA LYS A 64 -1.57 -1.27 32.91
C LYS A 64 -0.08 -1.06 33.10
N ASP A 65 0.70 -2.12 32.89
CA ASP A 65 2.07 -2.20 33.41
C ASP A 65 3.15 -1.90 32.36
N LYS A 66 2.83 -2.06 31.07
CA LYS A 66 3.79 -1.84 29.97
C LYS A 66 3.57 -0.49 29.30
N LYS A 67 4.63 0.07 28.72
CA LYS A 67 4.53 1.29 27.91
C LYS A 67 3.68 1.00 26.67
N PRO A 68 2.70 1.84 26.32
CA PRO A 68 1.87 1.61 25.14
C PRO A 68 2.67 1.85 23.85
N ALA A 69 2.37 1.06 22.83
CA ALA A 69 2.90 1.22 21.48
C ALA A 69 1.82 1.08 20.41
N VAL A 70 1.99 1.81 19.32
CA VAL A 70 1.27 1.59 18.06
C VAL A 70 2.21 1.06 17.00
N ILE A 71 1.68 0.21 16.12
CA ILE A 71 2.40 -0.34 14.97
C ILE A 71 1.68 0.12 13.71
N LEU A 72 2.45 0.61 12.73
CA LEU A 72 1.93 0.93 11.41
C LEU A 72 2.74 0.22 10.34
N ASP A 73 2.09 -0.27 9.29
CA ASP A 73 2.76 -0.50 8.02
C ASP A 73 3.19 0.83 7.37
N LEU A 74 4.05 0.77 6.34
CA LEU A 74 4.45 1.94 5.56
C LEU A 74 3.69 2.09 4.25
N ASP A 75 3.76 1.12 3.33
CA ASP A 75 3.31 1.34 1.95
C ASP A 75 1.79 1.20 1.88
N GLU A 76 1.10 2.16 1.28
CA GLU A 76 -0.38 2.30 1.28
C GLU A 76 -1.03 2.50 2.65
N THR A 77 -0.22 2.60 3.70
CA THR A 77 -0.66 2.89 5.06
C THR A 77 -0.22 4.29 5.49
N VAL A 78 1.09 4.55 5.55
CA VAL A 78 1.66 5.86 5.88
C VAL A 78 2.15 6.58 4.62
N LEU A 79 2.87 5.86 3.77
CA LEU A 79 3.43 6.32 2.51
C LEU A 79 2.46 5.98 1.38
N ASN A 80 2.11 6.97 0.58
CA ASN A 80 1.38 6.77 -0.66
C ASN A 80 2.38 6.40 -1.77
N THR A 81 2.29 5.17 -2.26
CA THR A 81 3.14 4.65 -3.35
C THR A 81 2.36 4.40 -4.64
N PHE A 82 1.14 4.93 -4.76
CA PHE A 82 0.24 4.68 -5.89
C PHE A 82 0.84 5.09 -7.25
N ASP A 83 1.79 6.02 -7.27
CA ASP A 83 2.52 6.41 -8.48
C ASP A 83 3.34 5.26 -9.08
N TYR A 84 3.80 4.30 -8.26
CA TYR A 84 4.43 3.08 -8.74
C TYR A 84 3.43 2.23 -9.55
N ALA A 85 2.21 2.04 -9.05
CA ALA A 85 1.17 1.34 -9.81
C ALA A 85 0.76 2.11 -11.08
N GLY A 86 0.80 3.44 -11.04
CA GLY A 86 0.68 4.30 -12.21
C GLY A 86 1.79 4.07 -13.25
N TYR A 87 3.05 3.95 -12.79
CA TYR A 87 4.19 3.62 -13.63
C TYR A 87 4.03 2.25 -14.30
N LEU A 88 3.67 1.21 -13.54
CA LEU A 88 3.39 -0.14 -14.06
C LEU A 88 2.26 -0.11 -15.11
N THR A 89 1.19 0.65 -14.83
CA THR A 89 0.03 0.78 -15.72
C THR A 89 0.39 1.48 -17.04
N LYS A 90 1.13 2.59 -16.99
CA LYS A 90 1.53 3.35 -18.19
C LYS A 90 2.53 2.61 -19.07
N HIS A 91 3.39 1.80 -18.48
CA HIS A 91 4.41 1.04 -19.21
C HIS A 91 4.01 -0.41 -19.50
N CYS A 92 2.83 -0.83 -19.05
CA CYS A 92 2.33 -2.18 -19.27
C CYS A 92 3.27 -3.30 -18.81
N ILE A 93 3.90 -3.08 -17.68
CA ILE A 93 4.78 -4.03 -17.03
C ILE A 93 4.17 -4.47 -15.70
N LYS A 94 4.59 -5.64 -15.25
CA LYS A 94 4.22 -6.16 -13.93
C LYS A 94 5.22 -5.68 -12.88
N TYR A 95 4.80 -5.75 -11.62
CA TYR A 95 5.72 -5.63 -10.50
C TYR A 95 6.90 -6.59 -10.69
N THR A 96 8.12 -6.10 -10.45
CA THR A 96 9.28 -6.94 -10.21
C THR A 96 10.05 -6.40 -9.00
N PRO A 97 10.83 -7.23 -8.28
CA PRO A 97 11.69 -6.76 -7.21
C PRO A 97 12.64 -5.64 -7.65
N GLU A 98 13.10 -5.64 -8.90
CA GLU A 98 14.04 -4.66 -9.45
C GLU A 98 13.37 -3.31 -9.72
N THR A 99 12.17 -3.31 -10.30
CA THR A 99 11.42 -2.07 -10.53
C THR A 99 10.98 -1.43 -9.22
N TRP A 100 10.64 -2.25 -8.21
CA TRP A 100 10.36 -1.79 -6.86
C TRP A 100 11.61 -1.28 -6.13
N ASP A 101 12.76 -1.97 -6.22
CA ASP A 101 14.04 -1.52 -5.63
C ASP A 101 14.45 -0.15 -6.17
N LYS A 102 14.17 0.13 -7.45
CA LYS A 102 14.37 1.45 -8.05
C LYS A 102 13.39 2.48 -7.48
N PHE A 103 12.11 2.14 -7.42
CA PHE A 103 11.08 3.04 -6.89
C PHE A 103 11.28 3.38 -5.40
N GLU A 104 11.72 2.43 -4.57
CA GLU A 104 12.02 2.72 -3.15
C GLU A 104 13.11 3.81 -2.97
N LYS A 105 14.04 3.93 -3.92
CA LYS A 105 15.17 4.87 -3.85
C LYS A 105 14.87 6.21 -4.53
N GLU A 106 14.17 6.16 -5.66
CA GLU A 106 14.01 7.30 -6.58
C GLU A 106 12.56 7.78 -6.70
N GLY A 107 11.60 6.99 -6.21
CA GLY A 107 10.17 7.29 -6.31
C GLY A 107 9.79 8.54 -5.53
N SER A 108 8.91 9.34 -6.14
CA SER A 108 8.25 10.43 -5.42
C SER A 108 7.16 9.84 -4.54
N LEU A 109 7.24 10.10 -3.24
CA LEU A 109 6.27 9.65 -2.26
C LEU A 109 5.48 10.83 -1.73
N THR A 110 4.25 10.57 -1.31
CA THR A 110 3.47 11.49 -0.47
C THR A 110 2.97 10.73 0.77
N LEU A 111 2.32 11.42 1.70
CA LEU A 111 1.69 10.75 2.84
C LEU A 111 0.25 10.39 2.52
N ILE A 112 -0.20 9.26 3.06
CA ILE A 112 -1.62 8.91 3.09
C ILE A 112 -2.35 9.97 3.95
N PRO A 113 -3.47 10.54 3.48
CA PRO A 113 -4.25 11.52 4.23
C PRO A 113 -4.60 11.06 5.66
N GLY A 114 -4.26 11.89 6.65
CA GLY A 114 -4.51 11.61 8.07
C GLY A 114 -3.40 10.86 8.80
N ALA A 115 -2.42 10.28 8.09
CA ALA A 115 -1.34 9.50 8.70
C ALA A 115 -0.44 10.35 9.62
N LEU A 116 0.04 11.50 9.14
CA LEU A 116 0.87 12.42 9.93
C LEU A 116 0.13 12.88 11.19
N ASP A 117 -1.09 13.40 11.03
CA ASP A 117 -1.93 13.88 12.12
C ASP A 117 -2.21 12.80 13.19
N PHE A 118 -2.32 11.53 12.80
CA PHE A 118 -2.47 10.42 13.74
C PHE A 118 -1.15 10.11 14.45
N LEU A 119 -0.04 10.06 13.72
CA LEU A 119 1.28 9.79 14.28
C LEU A 119 1.72 10.87 15.27
N GLU A 120 1.52 12.15 14.93
CA GLU A 120 1.78 13.27 15.84
C GLU A 120 0.88 13.21 17.08
N TYR A 121 -0.39 12.83 16.90
CA TYR A 121 -1.31 12.63 18.01
C TYR A 121 -0.84 11.51 18.95
N ALA A 122 -0.50 10.34 18.42
CA ALA A 122 0.03 9.24 19.20
C ALA A 122 1.33 9.62 19.93
N ASN A 123 2.22 10.34 19.26
CA ASN A 123 3.46 10.86 19.84
C ASN A 123 3.17 11.83 21.00
N SER A 124 2.20 12.73 20.84
CA SER A 124 1.81 13.70 21.88
C SER A 124 1.21 13.03 23.13
N LYS A 125 0.65 11.82 22.99
CA LYS A 125 0.14 10.98 24.08
C LYS A 125 1.23 10.15 24.77
N GLY A 126 2.50 10.30 24.36
CA GLY A 126 3.62 9.52 24.88
C GLY A 126 3.65 8.06 24.42
N VAL A 127 2.91 7.73 23.36
CA VAL A 127 2.82 6.37 22.82
C VAL A 127 4.03 6.09 21.94
N LYS A 128 4.65 4.92 22.11
CA LYS A 128 5.77 4.52 21.26
C LYS A 128 5.26 4.15 19.86
N ILE A 129 5.95 4.63 18.82
CA ILE A 129 5.55 4.38 17.43
C ILE A 129 6.57 3.45 16.79
N PHE A 130 6.06 2.37 16.17
CA PHE A 130 6.85 1.47 15.34
C PHE A 130 6.29 1.40 13.92
N TYR A 131 7.19 1.44 12.95
CA TYR A 131 6.90 1.31 11.53
C TYR A 131 7.38 -0.07 11.04
N ILE A 132 6.48 -1.05 10.89
CA ILE A 132 6.82 -2.41 10.47
C ILE A 132 6.42 -2.62 9.02
N SER A 133 7.41 -2.57 8.11
CA SER A 133 7.19 -2.61 6.67
C SER A 133 7.90 -3.80 5.99
N ASN A 134 7.34 -4.25 4.87
CA ASN A 134 7.98 -5.28 4.05
C ASN A 134 9.00 -4.75 3.02
N ARG A 135 9.30 -3.45 3.03
CA ARG A 135 10.47 -2.87 2.34
C ARG A 135 11.75 -3.59 2.74
N THR A 136 12.72 -3.61 1.83
CA THR A 136 13.96 -4.40 2.00
C THR A 136 14.95 -3.71 2.93
N GLN A 137 15.66 -4.49 3.75
CA GLN A 137 16.76 -3.98 4.59
C GLN A 137 17.88 -3.33 3.75
N LYS A 138 18.07 -3.75 2.50
CA LYS A 138 19.00 -3.11 1.56
C LYS A 138 18.72 -1.61 1.39
N ASN A 139 17.46 -1.20 1.50
CA ASN A 139 17.00 0.18 1.29
C ASN A 139 16.67 0.90 2.61
N LYS A 140 17.12 0.37 3.74
CA LYS A 140 16.86 0.92 5.08
C LYS A 140 17.25 2.39 5.21
N ALA A 141 18.44 2.76 4.75
CA ALA A 141 18.91 4.15 4.79
C ALA A 141 18.03 5.09 3.95
N PHE A 142 17.58 4.65 2.77
CA PHE A 142 16.65 5.41 1.93
C PHE A 142 15.29 5.57 2.60
N THR A 143 14.74 4.49 3.15
CA THR A 143 13.47 4.52 3.88
C THR A 143 13.53 5.49 5.06
N LEU A 144 14.57 5.43 5.89
CA LEU A 144 14.74 6.36 7.01
C LEU A 144 14.86 7.81 6.55
N LYS A 145 15.62 8.07 5.48
CA LYS A 145 15.75 9.42 4.91
C LYS A 145 14.38 9.96 4.48
N THR A 146 13.58 9.15 3.77
CA THR A 146 12.24 9.54 3.32
C THR A 146 11.28 9.78 4.48
N LEU A 147 11.22 8.87 5.46
CA LEU A 147 10.36 9.05 6.63
C LEU A 147 10.73 10.31 7.43
N LYS A 148 12.03 10.61 7.57
CA LYS A 148 12.52 11.84 8.20
C LYS A 148 12.20 13.10 7.40
N SER A 149 12.22 13.05 6.06
CA SER A 149 11.88 14.23 5.23
C SER A 149 10.41 14.62 5.36
N PHE A 150 9.53 13.66 5.66
CA PHE A 150 8.13 13.91 6.03
C PHE A 150 7.92 14.36 7.47
N LYS A 151 9.01 14.49 8.26
CA LYS A 151 8.97 14.85 9.67
C LYS A 151 8.10 13.92 10.52
N LEU A 152 8.00 12.64 10.12
CA LEU A 152 7.25 11.66 10.90
C LEU A 152 7.91 11.48 12.28
N PRO A 153 7.12 11.34 13.36
CA PRO A 153 7.67 11.24 14.71
C PRO A 153 8.39 9.91 14.93
N GLN A 154 9.36 9.94 15.84
CA GLN A 154 10.09 8.78 16.35
C GLN A 154 10.79 7.92 15.28
N VAL A 155 11.12 8.44 14.09
CA VAL A 155 11.81 7.67 13.04
C VAL A 155 13.28 7.42 13.41
N SER A 156 13.62 6.16 13.67
CA SER A 156 14.97 5.70 13.99
C SER A 156 15.23 4.28 13.49
N GLU A 157 16.46 3.79 13.65
CA GLU A 157 16.81 2.41 13.31
C GLU A 157 15.95 1.42 14.10
N GLU A 158 15.69 1.72 15.37
CA GLU A 158 14.96 0.88 16.33
C GLU A 158 13.45 0.89 16.12
N SER A 159 12.87 2.01 15.67
CA SER A 159 11.42 2.12 15.47
C SER A 159 10.96 1.67 14.09
N VAL A 160 11.84 1.66 13.10
CA VAL A 160 11.52 1.23 11.73
C VAL A 160 11.98 -0.22 11.55
N LEU A 161 11.09 -1.19 11.48
CA LEU A 161 11.46 -2.61 11.40
C LEU A 161 11.14 -3.18 10.01
N LEU A 162 12.15 -3.18 9.13
CA LEU A 162 12.03 -3.63 7.74
C LEU A 162 12.13 -5.15 7.59
N LYS A 163 11.86 -5.64 6.37
CA LYS A 163 11.82 -7.08 6.08
C LYS A 163 13.19 -7.72 6.17
N GLU A 164 13.29 -8.74 7.02
CA GLU A 164 14.42 -9.66 7.04
C GLU A 164 14.06 -10.97 6.33
N LYS A 165 15.06 -11.61 5.71
CA LYS A 165 14.87 -12.88 5.00
C LYS A 165 14.34 -13.94 5.97
N GLY A 166 13.23 -14.59 5.62
CA GLY A 166 12.61 -15.64 6.43
C GLY A 166 11.86 -15.16 7.68
N LYS A 167 11.79 -13.84 7.95
CA LYS A 167 11.12 -13.30 9.14
C LYS A 167 9.84 -12.55 8.76
N PRO A 168 8.64 -13.12 9.01
CA PRO A 168 7.38 -12.42 8.78
C PRO A 168 7.22 -11.23 9.73
N LYS A 169 6.20 -10.38 9.49
CA LYS A 169 5.90 -9.24 10.38
C LYS A 169 5.60 -9.66 11.81
N ALA A 170 5.05 -10.86 12.01
CA ALA A 170 4.78 -11.44 13.33
C ALA A 170 6.03 -11.42 14.25
N VAL A 171 7.19 -11.84 13.73
CA VAL A 171 8.45 -11.83 14.50
C VAL A 171 8.82 -10.42 14.94
N ARG A 172 8.60 -9.41 14.09
CA ARG A 172 8.89 -8.01 14.41
C ARG A 172 7.87 -7.41 15.39
N ARG A 173 6.60 -7.81 15.31
CA ARG A 173 5.58 -7.47 16.32
C ARG A 173 5.92 -8.09 17.67
N GLU A 174 6.36 -9.34 17.72
CA GLU A 174 6.81 -10.00 18.94
C GLU A 174 8.01 -9.28 19.57
N LEU A 175 8.95 -8.78 18.77
CA LEU A 175 10.06 -7.95 19.28
C LEU A 175 9.53 -6.69 19.99
N VAL A 176 8.54 -6.01 19.43
CA VAL A 176 7.89 -4.86 20.08
C VAL A 176 7.14 -5.28 21.35
N ALA A 177 6.41 -6.39 21.30
CA ALA A 177 5.58 -6.88 22.41
C ALA A 177 6.38 -7.32 23.65
N LYS A 178 7.70 -7.54 23.53
CA LYS A 178 8.58 -7.80 24.67
C LYS A 178 8.54 -6.64 25.67
N ASP A 179 8.74 -5.43 25.16
CA ASP A 179 8.94 -4.23 26.00
C ASP A 179 7.71 -3.32 26.04
N TYR A 180 6.78 -3.47 25.10
CA TYR A 180 5.62 -2.59 24.94
C TYR A 180 4.30 -3.37 24.90
N GLU A 181 3.22 -2.71 25.31
CA GLU A 181 1.86 -3.16 25.06
C GLU A 181 1.38 -2.58 23.73
N ILE A 182 1.18 -3.43 22.71
CA ILE A 182 0.72 -2.99 21.40
C ILE A 182 -0.78 -2.71 21.50
N VAL A 183 -1.14 -1.43 21.59
CA VAL A 183 -2.52 -0.99 21.78
C VAL A 183 -3.26 -0.75 20.47
N LEU A 184 -2.56 -0.57 19.35
CA LEU A 184 -3.19 -0.36 18.05
C LEU A 184 -2.25 -0.76 16.92
N GLN A 185 -2.83 -1.34 15.87
CA GLN A 185 -2.13 -1.68 14.64
C GLN A 185 -2.87 -1.08 13.44
N VAL A 186 -2.13 -0.47 12.51
CA VAL A 186 -2.67 0.18 11.31
C VAL A 186 -1.99 -0.40 10.06
N GLY A 187 -2.76 -0.81 9.06
CA GLY A 187 -2.23 -1.44 7.86
C GLY A 187 -3.26 -1.55 6.74
N ASP A 188 -2.81 -1.80 5.52
CA ASP A 188 -3.66 -2.01 4.35
C ASP A 188 -3.88 -3.51 4.03
N THR A 189 -3.08 -4.38 4.63
CA THR A 189 -3.17 -5.83 4.44
C THR A 189 -3.38 -6.59 5.75
N LEU A 190 -4.12 -7.70 5.71
CA LEU A 190 -4.49 -8.43 6.94
C LEU A 190 -3.29 -8.96 7.74
N HIS A 191 -2.19 -9.30 7.08
CA HIS A 191 -0.99 -9.80 7.74
C HIS A 191 -0.21 -8.73 8.51
N ASP A 192 -0.60 -7.46 8.40
CA ASP A 192 -0.12 -6.36 9.24
C ASP A 192 -0.58 -6.50 10.69
N PHE A 193 -1.73 -7.14 10.91
CA PHE A 193 -2.36 -7.24 12.23
C PHE A 193 -1.98 -8.50 13.00
N ASP A 194 -1.96 -9.65 12.32
CA ASP A 194 -1.82 -10.94 13.00
C ASP A 194 -1.19 -12.01 12.11
N ALA A 195 -0.47 -12.95 12.73
CA ALA A 195 0.16 -14.08 12.05
C ALA A 195 -0.87 -15.04 11.45
N LEU A 196 -2.09 -15.10 11.99
CA LEU A 196 -3.17 -15.96 11.50
C LEU A 196 -3.51 -15.70 10.02
N PHE A 197 -3.29 -14.47 9.55
CA PHE A 197 -3.55 -14.07 8.17
C PHE A 197 -2.40 -14.43 7.21
N ALA A 198 -1.21 -14.75 7.72
CA ALA A 198 -0.11 -15.26 6.90
C ALA A 198 -0.32 -16.72 6.48
N LYS A 199 -1.04 -17.51 7.29
CA LYS A 199 -1.44 -18.87 6.94
C LYS A 199 -2.57 -18.83 5.92
N ASP A 200 -2.46 -19.63 4.85
CA ASP A 200 -3.46 -19.73 3.76
C ASP A 200 -3.82 -18.36 3.16
N ALA A 201 -2.83 -17.48 3.05
CA ALA A 201 -3.03 -16.09 2.65
C ALA A 201 -3.77 -15.94 1.31
N LYS A 202 -3.54 -16.87 0.38
CA LYS A 202 -4.18 -16.90 -0.95
C LYS A 202 -5.61 -17.48 -0.95
N ASN A 203 -6.05 -18.12 0.13
CA ASN A 203 -7.40 -18.66 0.21
C ASN A 203 -8.38 -17.56 0.65
N SER A 204 -9.00 -16.89 -0.33
CA SER A 204 -9.92 -15.77 -0.07
C SER A 204 -11.13 -16.15 0.79
N GLN A 205 -11.61 -17.40 0.75
CA GLN A 205 -12.74 -17.82 1.60
C GLN A 205 -12.31 -17.92 3.06
N GLU A 206 -11.16 -18.55 3.30
CA GLU A 206 -10.57 -18.68 4.64
C GLU A 206 -10.22 -17.32 5.23
N GLN A 207 -9.61 -16.43 4.44
CA GLN A 207 -9.31 -15.06 4.88
C GLN A 207 -10.58 -14.30 5.28
N ARG A 208 -11.67 -14.38 4.50
CA ARG A 208 -12.96 -13.78 4.87
C ARG A 208 -13.53 -14.38 6.15
N ALA A 209 -13.42 -15.69 6.36
CA ALA A 209 -13.87 -16.34 7.60
C ALA A 209 -13.07 -15.84 8.82
N LYS A 210 -11.74 -15.73 8.71
CA LYS A 210 -10.86 -15.18 9.75
C LYS A 210 -11.20 -13.73 10.09
N VAL A 211 -11.54 -12.90 9.09
CA VAL A 211 -12.02 -11.54 9.31
C VAL A 211 -13.31 -11.54 10.13
N LEU A 212 -14.30 -12.37 9.77
CA LEU A 212 -15.56 -12.46 10.52
C LEU A 212 -15.37 -12.97 11.95
N GLN A 213 -14.49 -13.95 12.17
CA GLN A 213 -14.15 -14.46 13.50
C GLN A 213 -13.47 -13.42 14.40
N ASN A 214 -12.87 -12.39 13.82
CA ASN A 214 -12.17 -11.31 14.52
C ASN A 214 -12.82 -9.95 14.28
N ALA A 215 -14.10 -9.91 13.88
CA ALA A 215 -14.79 -8.68 13.46
C ALA A 215 -14.71 -7.56 14.52
N GLN A 216 -14.79 -7.93 15.81
CA GLN A 216 -14.72 -7.01 16.94
C GLN A 216 -13.38 -6.27 17.07
N LYS A 217 -12.30 -6.77 16.46
CA LYS A 217 -10.97 -6.14 16.50
C LYS A 217 -10.82 -5.04 15.46
N PHE A 218 -11.58 -5.09 14.36
CA PHE A 218 -11.51 -4.09 13.32
C PHE A 218 -12.17 -2.78 13.79
N GLY A 219 -11.44 -1.67 13.69
CA GLY A 219 -11.85 -0.37 14.20
C GLY A 219 -11.53 -0.13 15.69
N THR A 220 -11.03 -1.14 16.41
CA THR A 220 -10.71 -1.06 17.84
C THR A 220 -9.25 -1.36 18.13
N GLU A 221 -8.74 -2.51 17.68
CA GLU A 221 -7.32 -2.90 17.79
C GLU A 221 -6.61 -2.81 16.43
N TRP A 222 -7.35 -3.06 15.35
CA TRP A 222 -6.87 -3.15 13.98
C TRP A 222 -7.57 -2.11 13.11
N ILE A 223 -6.82 -1.17 12.56
CA ILE A 223 -7.32 -0.15 11.64
C ILE A 223 -6.87 -0.52 10.23
N ILE A 224 -7.84 -0.91 9.39
CA ILE A 224 -7.61 -1.26 7.99
C ILE A 224 -7.69 -0.03 7.09
N LEU A 225 -6.75 0.08 6.16
CA LEU A 225 -6.76 1.04 5.06
C LEU A 225 -7.17 0.33 3.76
N PRO A 226 -7.94 0.98 2.88
CA PRO A 226 -8.31 0.38 1.60
C PRO A 226 -7.11 0.29 0.65
N ASN A 227 -6.79 -0.91 0.18
CA ASN A 227 -5.88 -1.14 -0.94
C ASN A 227 -6.51 -2.13 -1.94
N SER A 228 -6.58 -1.71 -3.20
CA SER A 228 -7.14 -2.49 -4.31
C SER A 228 -6.14 -2.67 -5.46
N LEU A 229 -4.89 -2.28 -5.25
CA LEU A 229 -3.81 -2.41 -6.23
C LEU A 229 -3.14 -3.77 -6.16
N TYR A 230 -2.99 -4.29 -4.94
CA TYR A 230 -2.41 -5.60 -4.71
C TYR A 230 -2.92 -6.26 -3.43
N GLY A 231 -2.61 -7.54 -3.27
CA GLY A 231 -2.86 -8.29 -2.05
C GLY A 231 -2.95 -9.78 -2.31
N THR A 232 -3.14 -10.55 -1.24
CA THR A 232 -3.21 -12.01 -1.34
C THR A 232 -4.50 -12.51 -2.00
N TRP A 233 -5.44 -11.59 -2.28
CA TRP A 233 -6.71 -11.82 -2.95
C TRP A 233 -6.63 -11.77 -4.49
N GLU A 234 -5.52 -11.28 -5.08
CA GLU A 234 -5.39 -11.05 -6.53
C GLU A 234 -5.63 -12.29 -7.40
N ASP A 235 -5.20 -13.47 -6.93
CA ASP A 235 -5.32 -14.74 -7.66
C ASP A 235 -6.72 -15.39 -7.51
N GLY A 236 -7.64 -14.75 -6.79
CA GLY A 236 -8.98 -15.28 -6.50
C GLY A 236 -9.90 -15.30 -7.73
N PRO A 237 -10.77 -16.33 -7.88
CA PRO A 237 -11.68 -16.39 -9.02
C PRO A 237 -12.76 -15.30 -8.94
N ILE A 238 -13.06 -14.67 -10.07
CA ILE A 238 -14.19 -13.75 -10.22
C ILE A 238 -15.49 -14.57 -10.31
N LYS A 239 -16.46 -14.26 -9.45
CA LYS A 239 -17.82 -14.80 -9.54
C LYS A 239 -18.65 -13.92 -10.48
N ALA A 240 -19.28 -14.52 -11.48
CA ALA A 240 -20.16 -13.82 -12.42
C ALA A 240 -21.63 -14.17 -12.17
N TRP A 241 -22.53 -13.22 -12.45
CA TRP A 241 -23.96 -13.48 -12.50
C TRP A 241 -24.27 -14.51 -13.59
N GLN A 242 -24.94 -15.59 -13.24
CA GLN A 242 -25.40 -16.60 -14.19
C GLN A 242 -26.75 -16.16 -14.76
N ASN A 243 -26.74 -15.39 -15.85
CA ASN A 243 -27.96 -15.04 -16.57
C ASN A 243 -28.50 -16.28 -17.31
N LYS A 244 -29.34 -17.05 -16.63
CA LYS A 244 -30.12 -18.12 -17.27
C LYS A 244 -31.22 -17.45 -18.10
N LYS A 245 -31.00 -17.41 -19.41
CA LYS A 245 -32.02 -17.02 -20.39
C LYS A 245 -33.21 -17.96 -20.32
#